data_AF-A0A7U9S4U0-F1
#
_entry.id   AF-A0A7U9S4U0-F1
#
_cell.length_a   1.000
_cell.length_b   1.000
_cell.length_c   1.000
_cell.angle_alpha   90.00
_cell.angle_beta   90.00
_cell.angle_gamma   90.00
#
_symmetry.space_group_name_H-M   'P 1'
#
loop_
_entity.id
_entity.type
_entity.pdbx_description
1 polymer ?
#
loop_
_entity_poly.entity_id
_entity_poly.type
_entity_poly.pdbx_seq_one_letter_code
_entity_poly.pdbx_strand_id
1 'polypeptide(L)'
;MVKLKPAKQYLREFFFIPEDAAAYQENDIMAGLAYLDQLAQRVRMPLVICFGLGSNMGSHTGVSHLSTMLNNITLRSGRVAVTAVGNEGNERHHYFGRMEEGQEYQNVEISVGEGVEGFSAELWARAPQRFVVEIISPTGERMPSDYILSGGREFRFLFEDTRLTVDYRITGILNGAQVIYMRFENPSQGLWNIRVFPEVELASIFNIWLPMEELSTGEVFFVRSNPDTTITVPSTAIVPIGVGAYDVRDNSIYLRSGRGFTTNGWIKPDLVAPGVGVFGAGPNNQFTTRDGTSVAAAITAGAVALMLEWGIVRGNYTAITSIEIKNVLIRGAARDSKRTYPDQAFGWGRLDLYQAFEDFRIR
;
A
#
# COMPACT_ATOMS: atom_id res chain seq x y z
N MET A 1 -14.85 -2.68 -16.97
CA MET A 1 -13.42 -2.77 -16.60
C MET A 1 -12.66 -1.75 -17.44
N VAL A 2 -11.77 -0.94 -16.85
CA VAL A 2 -10.87 -0.06 -17.61
C VAL A 2 -9.56 -0.80 -17.81
N LYS A 3 -9.15 -0.98 -19.06
CA LYS A 3 -7.86 -1.60 -19.39
C LYS A 3 -6.76 -0.55 -19.21
N LEU A 4 -5.85 -0.81 -18.27
CA LEU A 4 -4.68 0.04 -18.08
C LEU A 4 -3.59 -0.33 -19.08
N LYS A 5 -2.82 0.67 -19.47
CA LYS A 5 -1.63 0.49 -20.29
C LYS A 5 -0.48 0.01 -19.38
N PRO A 6 0.27 -1.05 -19.77
CA PRO A 6 1.44 -1.47 -19.02
C PRO A 6 2.47 -0.36 -18.86
N ALA A 7 3.22 -0.40 -17.76
CA ALA A 7 4.30 0.56 -17.50
C ALA A 7 5.32 0.57 -18.64
N LYS A 8 5.82 1.76 -18.97
CA LYS A 8 6.84 1.96 -20.01
C LYS A 8 8.15 1.29 -19.61
N GLN A 9 8.90 0.82 -20.60
CA GLN A 9 10.15 0.07 -20.39
C GLN A 9 11.15 0.81 -19.48
N TYR A 10 11.39 2.11 -19.72
CA TYR A 10 12.34 2.85 -18.89
C TYR A 10 11.95 2.92 -17.40
N LEU A 11 10.65 2.86 -17.08
CA LEU A 11 10.20 2.78 -15.68
C LEU A 11 10.45 1.38 -15.11
N ARG A 12 10.21 0.34 -15.92
CA ARG A 12 10.52 -1.04 -15.54
C ARG A 12 12.01 -1.20 -15.26
N GLU A 13 12.88 -0.72 -16.15
CA GLU A 13 14.34 -0.72 -15.98
C GLU A 13 14.78 0.10 -14.76
N PHE A 14 14.15 1.25 -14.50
CA PHE A 14 14.47 2.08 -13.35
C PHE A 14 14.18 1.38 -12.02
N PHE A 15 13.04 0.68 -11.94
CA PHE A 15 12.58 -0.04 -10.74
C PHE A 15 12.94 -1.54 -10.73
N PHE A 16 13.69 -2.03 -11.73
CA PHE A 16 14.04 -3.45 -11.92
C PHE A 16 12.84 -4.40 -11.99
N ILE A 17 11.74 -3.92 -12.56
CA ILE A 17 10.50 -4.69 -12.68
C ILE A 17 10.66 -5.69 -13.86
N PRO A 18 10.42 -7.00 -13.65
CA PRO A 18 10.46 -8.01 -14.70
C PRO A 18 9.54 -7.67 -15.88
N GLU A 19 9.89 -8.05 -17.12
CA GLU A 19 9.10 -7.69 -18.31
C GLU A 19 7.69 -8.30 -18.31
N ASP A 20 7.53 -9.50 -17.78
CA ASP A 20 6.29 -10.25 -17.68
C ASP A 20 5.42 -9.84 -16.48
N ALA A 21 5.98 -9.09 -15.53
CA ALA A 21 5.26 -8.58 -14.38
C ALA A 21 4.12 -7.62 -14.78
N ALA A 22 2.98 -7.75 -14.09
CA ALA A 22 1.81 -6.90 -14.27
C ALA A 22 2.00 -5.53 -13.59
N ALA A 23 2.78 -4.65 -14.22
CA ALA A 23 3.07 -3.32 -13.71
C ALA A 23 2.38 -2.21 -14.52
N TYR A 24 1.89 -1.20 -13.82
CA TYR A 24 1.18 -0.04 -14.37
C TYR A 24 1.75 1.24 -13.76
N GLN A 25 1.90 2.28 -14.58
CA GLN A 25 2.41 3.57 -14.11
C GLN A 25 1.29 4.41 -13.46
N GLU A 26 1.63 5.14 -12.38
CA GLU A 26 0.67 5.90 -11.56
C GLU A 26 -0.18 6.88 -12.39
N ASN A 27 0.43 7.59 -13.33
CA ASN A 27 -0.28 8.55 -14.19
C ASN A 27 -1.32 7.89 -15.12
N ASP A 28 -1.08 6.67 -15.62
CA ASP A 28 -2.07 5.94 -16.43
C ASP A 28 -3.22 5.43 -15.55
N ILE A 29 -2.94 5.00 -14.32
CA ILE A 29 -3.96 4.66 -13.33
C ILE A 29 -4.85 5.89 -13.06
N MET A 30 -4.23 7.05 -12.82
CA MET A 30 -4.93 8.32 -12.62
C MET A 30 -5.79 8.68 -13.84
N ALA A 31 -5.27 8.53 -15.06
CA ALA A 31 -6.05 8.75 -16.28
C ALA A 31 -7.27 7.82 -16.37
N GLY A 32 -7.12 6.54 -16.00
CA GLY A 32 -8.23 5.58 -15.92
C GLY A 32 -9.29 5.98 -14.90
N LEU A 33 -8.89 6.48 -13.73
CA LEU A 33 -9.81 7.01 -12.71
C LEU A 33 -10.56 8.26 -13.19
N ALA A 34 -9.86 9.20 -13.83
CA ALA A 34 -10.48 10.38 -14.43
C ALA A 34 -11.52 9.99 -15.48
N TYR A 35 -11.19 9.02 -16.34
CA TYR A 35 -12.10 8.51 -17.35
C TYR A 35 -13.37 7.91 -16.72
N LEU A 36 -13.24 7.08 -15.67
CA LEU A 36 -14.39 6.49 -14.98
C LEU A 36 -15.31 7.54 -14.37
N ASP A 37 -14.76 8.54 -13.69
CA ASP A 37 -15.55 9.61 -13.08
C ASP A 37 -16.28 10.44 -14.16
N GLN A 38 -15.59 10.81 -15.24
CA GLN A 38 -16.18 11.53 -16.37
C GLN A 38 -17.27 10.71 -17.07
N LEU A 39 -17.05 9.41 -17.26
CA LEU A 39 -18.05 8.52 -17.87
C LEU A 39 -19.31 8.46 -16.99
N ALA A 40 -19.14 8.25 -15.69
CA ALA A 40 -20.25 8.19 -14.73
C ALA A 40 -21.05 9.50 -14.69
N GLN A 41 -20.39 10.66 -14.87
CA GLN A 41 -21.08 11.95 -15.03
C GLN A 41 -21.87 12.02 -16.33
N ARG A 42 -21.26 11.60 -17.45
CA ARG A 42 -21.90 11.62 -18.78
C ARG A 42 -23.17 10.75 -18.82
N VAL A 43 -23.12 9.57 -18.24
CA VAL A 43 -24.26 8.63 -18.20
C VAL A 43 -25.18 8.85 -17.00
N ARG A 44 -24.86 9.80 -16.11
CA ARG A 44 -25.63 10.16 -14.90
C ARG A 44 -25.90 8.97 -13.97
N MET A 45 -24.90 8.11 -13.79
CA MET A 45 -25.00 6.95 -12.88
C MET A 45 -24.10 7.12 -11.65
N PRO A 46 -24.45 6.52 -10.50
CA PRO A 46 -23.51 6.28 -9.41
C PRO A 46 -22.32 5.45 -9.90
N LEU A 47 -21.17 5.61 -9.25
CA LEU A 47 -19.93 4.92 -9.58
C LEU A 47 -19.35 4.26 -8.32
N VAL A 48 -19.14 2.95 -8.41
CA VAL A 48 -18.30 2.19 -7.48
C VAL A 48 -17.01 1.81 -8.21
N ILE A 49 -15.88 2.26 -7.68
CA ILE A 49 -14.56 1.93 -8.18
C ILE A 49 -14.02 0.78 -7.33
N CYS A 50 -13.93 -0.42 -7.92
CA CYS A 50 -13.19 -1.53 -7.32
C CYS A 50 -11.71 -1.40 -7.71
N PHE A 51 -10.87 -1.05 -6.75
CA PHE A 51 -9.45 -0.79 -6.94
C PHE A 51 -8.61 -1.91 -6.32
N GLY A 52 -8.28 -2.91 -7.14
CA GLY A 52 -7.51 -4.10 -6.72
C GLY A 52 -6.01 -4.02 -6.96
N LEU A 53 -5.46 -2.82 -7.18
CA LEU A 53 -4.03 -2.58 -7.42
C LEU A 53 -3.40 -1.92 -6.19
N GLY A 54 -2.10 -2.12 -6.00
CA GLY A 54 -1.34 -1.48 -4.94
C GLY A 54 0.16 -1.59 -5.18
N SER A 55 0.94 -0.78 -4.47
CA SER A 55 2.40 -0.88 -4.39
C SER A 55 2.88 -0.53 -2.98
N ASN A 56 4.02 -1.08 -2.59
CA ASN A 56 4.75 -0.70 -1.38
C ASN A 56 5.44 0.65 -1.51
N MET A 57 5.68 1.13 -2.73
CA MET A 57 6.43 2.36 -2.98
C MET A 57 5.56 3.59 -2.70
N GLY A 58 6.09 4.52 -1.93
CA GLY A 58 5.40 5.72 -1.46
C GLY A 58 5.38 5.87 0.07
N SER A 59 4.86 7.00 0.55
CA SER A 59 4.94 7.38 1.97
C SER A 59 3.94 6.71 2.91
N HIS A 60 2.96 5.97 2.37
CA HIS A 60 1.88 5.33 3.14
C HIS A 60 1.03 6.28 3.99
N THR A 61 1.07 7.58 3.70
CA THR A 61 0.41 8.64 4.51
C THR A 61 -1.06 8.88 4.16
N GLY A 62 -1.52 8.34 3.02
CA GLY A 62 -2.85 8.62 2.45
C GLY A 62 -2.95 9.92 1.65
N VAL A 63 -1.83 10.61 1.41
CA VAL A 63 -1.78 11.91 0.68
C VAL A 63 -0.82 11.92 -0.52
N SER A 64 -0.48 10.76 -1.08
CA SER A 64 0.18 10.70 -2.40
C SER A 64 -0.72 11.29 -3.50
N HIS A 65 -0.19 11.55 -4.70
CA HIS A 65 -0.98 12.11 -5.81
C HIS A 65 -2.18 11.23 -6.15
N LEU A 66 -1.97 9.92 -6.31
CA LEU A 66 -3.04 8.95 -6.54
C LEU A 66 -4.03 8.87 -5.37
N SER A 67 -3.55 8.87 -4.13
CA SER A 67 -4.41 8.84 -2.93
C SER A 67 -5.29 10.10 -2.84
N THR A 68 -4.70 11.28 -3.12
CA THR A 68 -5.40 12.56 -3.13
C THR A 68 -6.45 12.61 -4.24
N MET A 69 -6.14 12.09 -5.43
CA MET A 69 -7.12 11.98 -6.51
C MET A 69 -8.30 11.08 -6.13
N LEU A 70 -8.03 9.91 -5.53
CA LEU A 70 -9.09 9.02 -5.05
C LEU A 70 -9.93 9.69 -3.95
N ASN A 71 -9.30 10.37 -2.99
CA ASN A 71 -10.00 11.14 -1.96
C ASN A 71 -10.95 12.17 -2.61
N ASN A 72 -10.46 12.95 -3.58
CA ASN A 72 -11.25 14.00 -4.22
C ASN A 72 -12.41 13.46 -5.07
N ILE A 73 -12.21 12.35 -5.80
CA ILE A 73 -13.29 11.72 -6.57
C ILE A 73 -14.38 11.21 -5.63
N THR A 74 -14.00 10.57 -4.53
CA THR A 74 -14.93 9.88 -3.62
C THR A 74 -15.60 10.78 -2.58
N LEU A 75 -15.20 12.06 -2.50
CA LEU A 75 -15.94 13.09 -1.76
C LEU A 75 -17.25 13.50 -2.45
N ARG A 76 -17.43 13.21 -3.74
CA ARG A 76 -18.65 13.54 -4.47
C ARG A 76 -19.75 12.53 -4.17
N SER A 77 -21.00 13.00 -4.09
CA SER A 77 -22.17 12.13 -3.93
C SER A 77 -22.25 11.08 -5.05
N GLY A 78 -22.60 9.85 -4.69
CA GLY A 78 -22.67 8.72 -5.62
C GLY A 78 -21.33 8.31 -6.24
N ARG A 79 -20.20 8.68 -5.63
CA ARG A 79 -18.86 8.19 -5.98
C ARG A 79 -18.27 7.47 -4.76
N VAL A 80 -17.97 6.20 -4.93
CA VAL A 80 -17.35 5.38 -3.88
C VAL A 80 -16.19 4.61 -4.47
N ALA A 81 -15.07 4.53 -3.76
CA ALA A 81 -13.97 3.65 -4.12
C ALA A 81 -13.72 2.65 -2.99
N VAL A 82 -13.51 1.41 -3.38
CA VAL A 82 -13.14 0.30 -2.52
C VAL A 82 -11.76 -0.17 -2.94
N THR A 83 -10.78 -0.05 -2.05
CA THR A 83 -9.38 -0.36 -2.29
C THR A 83 -8.98 -1.65 -1.58
N ALA A 84 -8.28 -2.54 -2.27
CA ALA A 84 -7.62 -3.67 -1.64
C ALA A 84 -6.41 -3.18 -0.85
N VAL A 85 -6.19 -3.68 0.38
CA VAL A 85 -5.03 -3.25 1.18
C VAL A 85 -3.70 -3.88 0.78
N GLY A 86 -3.70 -4.84 -0.14
CA GLY A 86 -2.50 -5.54 -0.61
C GLY A 86 -2.21 -6.81 0.18
N ASN A 87 -1.27 -7.61 -0.34
CA ASN A 87 -0.95 -8.94 0.16
C ASN A 87 0.45 -9.00 0.81
N GLU A 88 0.85 -7.94 1.52
CA GLU A 88 2.21 -7.72 2.02
C GLU A 88 2.38 -8.00 3.53
N GLY A 89 1.31 -8.46 4.20
CA GLY A 89 1.26 -8.56 5.66
C GLY A 89 2.30 -9.50 6.29
N ASN A 90 2.80 -10.48 5.54
CA ASN A 90 3.81 -11.45 5.99
C ASN A 90 5.00 -11.58 5.03
N GLU A 91 5.15 -10.65 4.08
CA GLU A 91 6.18 -10.73 3.03
C GLU A 91 7.53 -10.15 3.47
N ARG A 92 7.61 -9.58 4.68
CA ARG A 92 8.85 -9.03 5.26
C ARG A 92 9.47 -7.90 4.44
N HIS A 93 8.66 -7.19 3.66
CA HIS A 93 9.05 -6.03 2.86
C HIS A 93 8.89 -4.67 3.56
N HIS A 94 8.60 -4.66 4.87
CA HIS A 94 8.53 -3.44 5.66
C HIS A 94 9.42 -3.52 6.90
N TYR A 95 10.18 -2.45 7.15
CA TYR A 95 10.97 -2.23 8.36
C TYR A 95 10.49 -0.98 9.07
N PHE A 96 10.21 -1.08 10.37
CA PHE A 96 9.93 0.07 11.23
C PHE A 96 11.12 0.34 12.15
N GLY A 97 11.73 1.51 12.00
CA GLY A 97 12.83 1.96 12.85
C GLY A 97 12.35 2.89 13.95
N ARG A 98 12.81 2.63 15.17
CA ARG A 98 12.71 3.57 16.30
C ARG A 98 14.08 3.69 16.97
N MET A 99 14.66 4.88 16.90
CA MET A 99 15.91 5.23 17.57
C MET A 99 15.65 5.45 19.07
N GLU A 100 16.53 4.92 19.90
CA GLU A 100 16.60 5.24 21.33
C GLU A 100 17.43 6.51 21.56
N GLU A 101 17.24 7.16 22.71
CA GLU A 101 18.02 8.34 23.07
C GLU A 101 19.52 7.99 23.17
N GLY A 102 20.37 8.76 22.50
CA GLY A 102 21.81 8.51 22.44
C GLY A 102 22.23 7.35 21.52
N GLN A 103 21.29 6.69 20.82
CA GLN A 103 21.63 5.68 19.83
C GLN A 103 22.25 6.35 18.59
N GLU A 104 23.49 5.99 18.28
CA GLU A 104 24.24 6.56 17.15
C GLU A 104 23.61 6.20 15.80
N TYR A 105 23.27 4.93 15.61
CA TYR A 105 22.58 4.45 14.41
C TYR A 105 21.70 3.23 14.69
N GLN A 106 20.70 3.04 13.85
CA GLN A 106 19.96 1.79 13.74
C GLN A 106 20.49 0.98 12.56
N ASN A 107 20.90 -0.27 12.81
CA ASN A 107 21.27 -1.18 11.73
C ASN A 107 20.02 -1.87 11.17
N VAL A 108 19.85 -1.82 9.85
CA VAL A 108 18.80 -2.51 9.11
C VAL A 108 19.44 -3.55 8.19
N GLU A 109 18.96 -4.78 8.29
CA GLU A 109 19.52 -5.93 7.59
C GLU A 109 18.57 -6.38 6.48
N ILE A 110 19.05 -6.35 5.23
CA ILE A 110 18.34 -6.84 4.04
C ILE A 110 19.06 -8.10 3.54
N SER A 111 18.31 -9.20 3.44
CA SER A 111 18.79 -10.41 2.79
C SER A 111 18.48 -10.32 1.30
N VAL A 112 19.49 -10.48 0.46
CA VAL A 112 19.36 -10.55 -1.00
C VAL A 112 19.64 -11.98 -1.45
N GLY A 113 18.66 -12.58 -2.12
CA GLY A 113 18.73 -13.92 -2.69
C GLY A 113 19.54 -14.01 -3.98
N GLU A 114 19.66 -15.23 -4.49
CA GLU A 114 20.27 -15.49 -5.80
C GLU A 114 19.36 -14.97 -6.93
N GLY A 115 19.97 -14.50 -8.03
CA GLY A 115 19.23 -14.10 -9.23
C GLY A 115 18.53 -12.73 -9.17
N VAL A 116 18.75 -11.95 -8.11
CA VAL A 116 18.22 -10.57 -8.03
C VAL A 116 19.00 -9.65 -8.97
N GLU A 117 18.37 -9.23 -10.05
CA GLU A 117 18.95 -8.30 -11.03
C GLU A 117 19.05 -6.86 -10.48
N GLY A 118 18.15 -6.51 -9.57
CA GLY A 118 18.17 -5.25 -8.85
C GLY A 118 16.91 -5.04 -8.01
N PHE A 119 16.97 -4.08 -7.11
CA PHE A 119 15.81 -3.65 -6.31
C PHE A 119 15.96 -2.21 -5.82
N SER A 120 14.87 -1.64 -5.33
CA SER A 120 14.87 -0.34 -4.67
C SER A 120 14.33 -0.42 -3.24
N ALA A 121 14.92 0.33 -2.31
CA ALA A 121 14.40 0.52 -0.97
C ALA A 121 14.11 2.00 -0.72
N GLU A 122 12.95 2.30 -0.14
CA GLU A 122 12.56 3.67 0.20
C GLU A 122 12.50 3.85 1.71
N LEU A 123 13.41 4.65 2.28
CA LEU A 123 13.31 5.09 3.66
C LEU A 123 12.49 6.38 3.73
N TRP A 124 11.44 6.38 4.53
CA TRP A 124 10.57 7.53 4.75
C TRP A 124 10.62 8.00 6.21
N ALA A 125 10.78 9.31 6.37
CA ALA A 125 10.71 9.98 7.66
C ALA A 125 9.81 11.23 7.59
N ARG A 126 8.93 11.38 8.57
CA ARG A 126 8.04 12.54 8.65
C ARG A 126 8.80 13.75 9.19
N ALA A 127 8.60 14.92 8.58
CA ALA A 127 9.13 16.18 9.08
C ALA A 127 8.79 16.40 10.57
N PRO A 128 9.70 16.95 11.39
CA PRO A 128 11.01 17.51 11.01
C PRO A 128 12.17 16.50 11.02
N GLN A 129 11.89 15.21 11.19
CA GLN A 129 12.93 14.18 11.33
C GLN A 129 13.73 14.03 10.04
N ARG A 130 15.04 13.81 10.20
CA ARG A 130 15.97 13.59 9.09
C ARG A 130 16.99 12.53 9.44
N PHE A 131 17.33 11.74 8.44
CA PHE A 131 18.29 10.66 8.54
C PHE A 131 19.29 10.70 7.38
N VAL A 132 20.44 10.09 7.60
CA VAL A 132 21.42 9.74 6.57
C VAL A 132 21.74 8.25 6.67
N VAL A 133 22.18 7.65 5.56
CA VAL A 133 22.48 6.23 5.50
C VAL A 133 23.93 5.95 5.16
N GLU A 134 24.51 4.97 5.83
CA GLU A 134 25.69 4.24 5.38
C GLU A 134 25.24 2.85 4.93
N ILE A 135 25.76 2.40 3.79
CA ILE A 135 25.41 1.09 3.22
C ILE A 135 26.66 0.23 3.16
N ILE A 136 26.56 -0.98 3.71
CA ILE A 136 27.63 -1.96 3.80
C ILE A 136 27.21 -3.19 3.00
N SER A 137 28.05 -3.55 2.04
CA SER A 137 27.89 -4.73 1.20
C SER A 137 28.14 -6.04 1.96
N PRO A 138 27.74 -7.20 1.41
CA PRO A 138 28.02 -8.51 2.01
C PRO A 138 29.52 -8.79 2.22
N THR A 139 30.39 -8.24 1.37
CA THR A 139 31.86 -8.36 1.54
C THR A 139 32.45 -7.39 2.56
N GLY A 140 31.66 -6.44 3.07
CA GLY A 140 32.07 -5.48 4.08
C GLY A 140 32.58 -4.15 3.52
N GLU A 141 32.56 -3.95 2.20
CA GLU A 141 32.83 -2.64 1.60
C GLU A 141 31.71 -1.65 1.94
N ARG A 142 32.07 -0.38 2.19
CA ARG A 142 31.18 0.62 2.77
C ARG A 142 31.04 1.82 1.85
N MET A 143 29.80 2.20 1.56
CA MET A 143 29.46 3.54 1.10
C MET A 143 29.33 4.45 2.33
N PRO A 144 30.27 5.39 2.58
CA PRO A 144 30.20 6.27 3.76
C PRO A 144 28.96 7.16 3.74
N SER A 145 28.39 7.42 4.93
CA SER A 145 27.32 8.39 5.12
C SER A 145 27.87 9.82 4.94
N ASP A 146 27.45 10.48 3.88
CA ASP A 146 27.72 11.91 3.66
C ASP A 146 26.40 12.68 3.71
N TYR A 147 26.43 13.87 4.31
CA TYR A 147 25.26 14.74 4.34
C TYR A 147 24.96 15.27 2.93
N ILE A 148 23.78 14.93 2.42
CA ILE A 148 23.26 15.43 1.15
C ILE A 148 21.86 15.96 1.41
N LEU A 149 21.71 17.29 1.44
CA LEU A 149 20.41 17.94 1.68
C LEU A 149 19.36 17.55 0.62
N SER A 150 19.78 17.42 -0.63
CA SER A 150 18.96 16.98 -1.76
C SER A 150 19.87 16.56 -2.92
N GLY A 151 19.57 15.45 -3.57
CA GLY A 151 20.31 14.94 -4.73
C GLY A 151 20.84 13.53 -4.55
N GLY A 152 21.39 13.01 -5.64
CA GLY A 152 21.79 11.62 -5.79
C GLY A 152 23.30 11.43 -5.83
N ARG A 153 23.74 10.32 -5.27
CA ARG A 153 25.10 9.79 -5.36
C ARG A 153 25.05 8.41 -5.98
N GLU A 154 25.99 8.14 -6.87
CA GLU A 154 26.29 6.79 -7.32
C GLU A 154 27.54 6.29 -6.59
N PHE A 155 27.53 5.03 -6.19
CA PHE A 155 28.65 4.32 -5.61
C PHE A 155 28.76 2.95 -6.25
N ARG A 156 29.94 2.62 -6.74
CA ARG A 156 30.26 1.29 -7.29
C ARG A 156 31.15 0.58 -6.29
N PHE A 157 30.69 -0.57 -5.82
CA PHE A 157 31.51 -1.44 -4.99
C PHE A 157 32.67 -2.00 -5.84
N LEU A 158 33.88 -2.08 -5.28
CA LEU A 158 35.09 -2.49 -6.00
C LEU A 158 35.24 -4.02 -6.04
N PHE A 159 34.82 -4.70 -4.99
CA PHE A 159 34.94 -6.16 -4.87
C PHE A 159 33.73 -6.93 -5.39
N GLU A 160 32.72 -6.18 -5.87
CA GLU A 160 31.41 -6.65 -6.27
C GLU A 160 30.97 -5.85 -7.50
N ASP A 161 30.19 -6.43 -8.42
CA ASP A 161 29.66 -5.66 -9.56
C ASP A 161 28.35 -4.90 -9.22
N THR A 162 28.15 -4.62 -7.92
CA THR A 162 26.98 -3.89 -7.44
C THR A 162 27.15 -2.39 -7.70
N ARG A 163 26.16 -1.79 -8.37
CA ARG A 163 26.03 -0.33 -8.46
C ARG A 163 24.89 0.14 -7.56
N LEU A 164 25.23 1.01 -6.62
CA LEU A 164 24.30 1.62 -5.67
C LEU A 164 24.06 3.08 -6.03
N THR A 165 22.81 3.49 -6.11
CA THR A 165 22.42 4.91 -6.17
C THR A 165 21.63 5.27 -4.92
N VAL A 166 22.04 6.32 -4.22
CA VAL A 166 21.31 6.87 -3.06
C VAL A 166 20.90 8.29 -3.37
N ASP A 167 19.61 8.56 -3.37
CA ASP A 167 19.03 9.87 -3.69
C ASP A 167 18.18 10.39 -2.54
N TYR A 168 18.56 11.55 -2.02
CA TYR A 168 17.88 12.23 -0.92
C TYR A 168 16.89 13.22 -1.49
N ARG A 169 15.62 13.14 -1.07
CA ARG A 169 14.59 14.11 -1.46
C ARG A 169 13.75 14.53 -0.27
N ILE A 170 13.33 15.78 -0.29
CA ILE A 170 12.21 16.25 0.50
C ILE A 170 10.99 16.26 -0.42
N THR A 171 10.01 15.41 -0.11
CA THR A 171 8.81 15.21 -0.93
C THR A 171 7.54 15.48 -0.14
N GLY A 172 6.45 15.71 -0.87
CA GLY A 172 5.12 15.94 -0.30
C GLY A 172 4.75 17.41 -0.26
N ILE A 173 3.75 17.78 -1.07
CA ILE A 173 3.13 19.12 -1.11
C ILE A 173 2.55 19.51 0.26
N LEU A 174 2.21 18.53 1.09
CA LEU A 174 1.45 18.73 2.34
C LEU A 174 2.22 18.45 3.63
N ASN A 175 3.34 17.72 3.61
CA ASN A 175 4.02 17.30 4.85
C ASN A 175 5.56 17.42 4.85
N GLY A 176 6.22 17.70 3.72
CA GLY A 176 7.67 17.89 3.65
C GLY A 176 8.48 16.69 4.17
N ALA A 177 7.98 15.48 3.98
CA ALA A 177 8.64 14.25 4.42
C ALA A 177 9.96 14.02 3.68
N GLN A 178 10.95 13.50 4.37
CA GLN A 178 12.18 13.02 3.73
C GLN A 178 11.90 11.63 3.14
N VAL A 179 12.40 11.42 1.93
CA VAL A 179 12.60 10.08 1.36
C VAL A 179 14.06 9.91 0.97
N ILE A 180 14.64 8.78 1.35
CA ILE A 180 15.95 8.33 0.88
C ILE A 180 15.68 7.14 -0.04
N TYR A 181 15.89 7.35 -1.34
CA TYR A 181 15.69 6.35 -2.37
C TYR A 181 17.01 5.63 -2.61
N MET A 182 17.06 4.32 -2.35
CA MET A 182 18.26 3.50 -2.48
C MET A 182 18.01 2.47 -3.59
N ARG A 183 18.79 2.53 -4.67
CA ARG A 183 18.67 1.65 -5.84
C ARG A 183 19.89 0.76 -5.94
N PHE A 184 19.69 -0.55 -5.90
CA PHE A 184 20.73 -1.56 -5.97
C PHE A 184 20.63 -2.27 -7.32
N GLU A 185 21.63 -2.10 -8.16
CA GLU A 185 21.75 -2.75 -9.47
C GLU A 185 22.80 -3.83 -9.41
N ASN A 186 22.48 -5.03 -9.92
CA ASN A 186 23.29 -6.24 -9.81
C ASN A 186 23.79 -6.50 -8.38
N PRO A 187 22.92 -6.48 -7.35
CA PRO A 187 23.35 -6.68 -5.98
C PRO A 187 23.96 -8.06 -5.77
N SER A 188 25.13 -8.10 -5.13
CA SER A 188 25.69 -9.35 -4.60
C SER A 188 24.70 -10.04 -3.67
N GLN A 189 24.60 -11.37 -3.82
CA GLN A 189 23.86 -12.21 -2.89
C GLN A 189 24.46 -12.10 -1.48
N GLY A 190 23.60 -12.03 -0.46
CA GLY A 190 24.00 -12.04 0.94
C GLY A 190 23.32 -10.95 1.76
N LEU A 191 23.95 -10.63 2.89
CA LEU A 191 23.39 -9.72 3.88
C LEU A 191 23.91 -8.30 3.67
N TRP A 192 23.01 -7.41 3.25
CA TRP A 192 23.26 -5.99 3.14
C TRP A 192 22.89 -5.29 4.45
N ASN A 193 23.75 -4.39 4.93
CA ASN A 193 23.50 -3.60 6.13
C ASN A 193 23.32 -2.13 5.77
N ILE A 194 22.19 -1.56 6.17
CA ILE A 194 21.91 -0.13 6.07
C ILE A 194 21.94 0.44 7.48
N ARG A 195 22.97 1.21 7.80
CA ARG A 195 23.05 1.96 9.07
C ARG A 195 22.39 3.32 8.89
N VAL A 196 21.35 3.56 9.67
CA VAL A 196 20.53 4.77 9.63
C VAL A 196 20.91 5.66 10.80
N PHE A 197 21.43 6.85 10.52
CA PHE A 197 21.87 7.83 11.52
C PHE A 197 20.87 8.99 11.60
N PRO A 198 20.50 9.45 12.79
CA PRO A 198 19.69 10.65 12.96
C PRO A 198 20.53 11.89 12.68
N GLU A 199 20.02 12.83 11.87
CA GLU A 199 20.71 14.10 11.59
C GLU A 199 20.38 15.18 12.65
N VAL A 200 19.20 15.07 13.26
CA VAL A 200 18.70 15.99 14.27
C VAL A 200 18.31 15.21 15.52
N GLU A 201 18.51 15.77 16.71
CA GLU A 201 18.19 15.10 17.99
C GLU A 201 16.73 14.64 18.09
N LEU A 202 15.81 15.31 17.38
CA LEU A 202 14.39 14.96 17.33
C LEU A 202 14.05 13.79 16.40
N ALA A 203 15.00 13.30 15.59
CA ALA A 203 14.78 12.22 14.64
C ALA A 203 14.78 10.87 15.37
N SER A 204 13.63 10.20 15.39
CA SER A 204 13.44 8.96 16.14
C SER A 204 12.73 7.85 15.38
N ILE A 205 11.88 8.15 14.40
CA ILE A 205 11.04 7.17 13.72
C ILE A 205 11.20 7.28 12.21
N PHE A 206 11.44 6.14 11.57
CA PHE A 206 11.45 5.99 10.12
C PHE A 206 10.83 4.65 9.71
N ASN A 207 10.45 4.55 8.45
CA ASN A 207 9.96 3.31 7.85
C ASN A 207 10.79 3.03 6.59
N ILE A 208 11.03 1.77 6.26
CA ILE A 208 11.65 1.38 4.99
C ILE A 208 10.77 0.33 4.32
N TRP A 209 10.44 0.54 3.05
CA TRP A 209 9.74 -0.46 2.24
C TRP A 209 10.61 -0.98 1.09
N LEU A 210 10.45 -2.27 0.82
CA LEU A 210 10.97 -2.98 -0.34
C LEU A 210 9.86 -3.17 -1.38
N PRO A 211 10.20 -3.45 -2.65
CA PRO A 211 9.20 -3.73 -3.68
C PRO A 211 8.46 -5.02 -3.35
N MET A 212 7.29 -5.19 -3.96
CA MET A 212 6.52 -6.43 -3.82
C MET A 212 7.24 -7.57 -4.55
N GLU A 213 6.98 -8.82 -4.13
CA GLU A 213 7.54 -10.01 -4.78
C GLU A 213 7.18 -10.03 -6.28
N GLU A 214 5.93 -9.68 -6.62
CA GLU A 214 5.45 -9.66 -8.01
C GLU A 214 6.11 -8.58 -8.88
N LEU A 215 6.91 -7.69 -8.30
CA LEU A 215 7.64 -6.63 -8.98
C LEU A 215 9.17 -6.81 -8.89
N SER A 216 9.63 -7.98 -8.43
CA SER A 216 11.06 -8.30 -8.23
C SER A 216 11.46 -9.57 -8.99
N THR A 217 12.73 -9.69 -9.36
CA THR A 217 13.27 -10.89 -10.06
C THR A 217 13.70 -12.02 -9.13
N GLY A 218 13.85 -11.75 -7.83
CA GLY A 218 14.22 -12.73 -6.82
C GLY A 218 13.85 -12.27 -5.42
N GLU A 219 14.25 -13.03 -4.40
CA GLU A 219 13.89 -12.75 -3.01
C GLU A 219 14.75 -11.63 -2.40
N VAL A 220 14.09 -10.58 -1.91
CA VAL A 220 14.71 -9.49 -1.16
C VAL A 220 13.83 -9.15 0.03
N PHE A 221 14.31 -9.36 1.26
CA PHE A 221 13.49 -9.15 2.45
C PHE A 221 14.29 -8.63 3.64
N PHE A 222 13.60 -7.99 4.59
CA PHE A 222 14.19 -7.61 5.87
C PHE A 222 14.35 -8.83 6.78
N VAL A 223 15.56 -9.01 7.34
CA VAL A 223 15.80 -10.07 8.33
C VAL A 223 14.87 -9.88 9.53
N ARG A 224 14.80 -8.64 10.04
CA ARG A 224 13.86 -8.19 11.07
C ARG A 224 12.81 -7.26 10.47
N SER A 225 11.68 -7.80 10.02
CA SER A 225 10.58 -7.02 9.46
C SER A 225 9.55 -6.58 10.51
N ASN A 226 8.72 -5.60 10.18
CA ASN A 226 7.51 -5.24 10.92
C ASN A 226 6.26 -5.66 10.09
N PRO A 227 5.33 -6.47 10.66
CA PRO A 227 4.15 -6.94 9.94
C PRO A 227 3.05 -5.87 9.79
N ASP A 228 3.10 -4.80 10.59
CA ASP A 228 2.18 -3.67 10.56
C ASP A 228 2.68 -2.58 9.60
N THR A 229 1.80 -1.66 9.19
CA THR A 229 2.03 -0.66 8.12
C THR A 229 2.49 -1.29 6.78
N THR A 230 1.89 -2.43 6.44
CA THR A 230 2.09 -3.19 5.18
C THR A 230 0.96 -2.95 4.17
N ILE A 231 0.12 -1.95 4.41
CA ILE A 231 -1.00 -1.58 3.55
C ILE A 231 -0.48 -0.86 2.31
N THR A 232 -0.68 -1.43 1.12
CA THR A 232 -0.19 -0.85 -0.13
C THR A 232 -0.81 0.51 -0.48
N VAL A 233 -0.05 1.40 -1.10
CA VAL A 233 -0.54 2.65 -1.69
C VAL A 233 -1.31 2.30 -2.98
N PRO A 234 -2.52 2.87 -3.22
CA PRO A 234 -3.15 4.01 -2.56
C PRO A 234 -4.22 3.65 -1.53
N SER A 235 -4.27 2.41 -1.02
CA SER A 235 -5.33 2.01 -0.08
C SER A 235 -5.24 2.72 1.29
N THR A 236 -4.12 3.39 1.54
CA THR A 236 -3.91 4.36 2.63
C THR A 236 -4.73 5.65 2.49
N ALA A 237 -5.36 5.91 1.33
CA ALA A 237 -6.26 7.03 1.11
C ALA A 237 -7.42 7.05 2.13
N ILE A 238 -7.72 8.25 2.64
CA ILE A 238 -8.58 8.46 3.81
C ILE A 238 -10.06 8.17 3.48
N VAL A 239 -10.55 8.65 2.34
CA VAL A 239 -11.98 8.61 1.97
C VAL A 239 -12.41 7.26 1.37
N PRO A 240 -11.63 6.61 0.47
CA PRO A 240 -11.95 5.27 -0.02
C PRO A 240 -12.04 4.23 1.10
N ILE A 241 -12.79 3.16 0.87
CA ILE A 241 -12.95 2.04 1.79
C ILE A 241 -11.82 1.03 1.55
N GLY A 242 -10.85 0.95 2.47
CA GLY A 242 -9.75 -0.01 2.43
C GLY A 242 -10.19 -1.34 3.02
N VAL A 243 -10.01 -2.42 2.27
CA VAL A 243 -10.55 -3.74 2.60
C VAL A 243 -9.42 -4.76 2.71
N GLY A 244 -9.30 -5.37 3.89
CA GLY A 244 -8.48 -6.55 4.12
C GLY A 244 -9.25 -7.85 3.85
N ALA A 245 -8.54 -8.97 3.89
CA ALA A 245 -9.10 -10.29 3.61
C ALA A 245 -9.13 -11.17 4.86
N TYR A 246 -10.18 -11.98 4.99
CA TYR A 246 -10.27 -13.02 6.01
C TYR A 246 -10.76 -14.33 5.39
N ASP A 247 -10.52 -15.43 6.09
CA ASP A 247 -10.99 -16.76 5.73
C ASP A 247 -12.35 -17.03 6.38
N VAL A 248 -13.36 -17.33 5.57
CA VAL A 248 -14.72 -17.60 6.04
C VAL A 248 -14.87 -18.93 6.78
N ARG A 249 -13.93 -19.86 6.60
CA ARG A 249 -14.00 -21.21 7.19
C ARG A 249 -13.84 -21.17 8.71
N ASP A 250 -12.99 -20.27 9.21
CA ASP A 250 -12.64 -20.16 10.63
C ASP A 250 -12.64 -18.72 11.15
N ASN A 251 -12.97 -17.73 10.31
CA ASN A 251 -12.94 -16.30 10.60
C ASN A 251 -11.54 -15.75 10.95
N SER A 252 -10.48 -16.47 10.58
CA SER A 252 -9.10 -16.01 10.73
C SER A 252 -8.74 -14.94 9.70
N ILE A 253 -7.79 -14.08 10.03
CA ILE A 253 -7.27 -13.11 9.07
C ILE A 253 -6.49 -13.85 7.98
N TYR A 254 -6.61 -13.43 6.71
CA TYR A 254 -5.72 -13.91 5.67
C TYR A 254 -4.30 -13.45 6.00
N LEU A 255 -3.37 -14.40 6.18
CA LEU A 255 -2.02 -14.13 6.69
C LEU A 255 -1.28 -13.04 5.92
N ARG A 256 -1.47 -13.00 4.58
CA ARG A 256 -0.83 -12.01 3.72
C ARG A 256 -1.60 -10.67 3.67
N SER A 257 -2.81 -10.55 4.24
CA SER A 257 -3.57 -9.29 4.20
C SER A 257 -2.76 -8.15 4.81
N GLY A 258 -2.56 -7.08 4.06
CA GLY A 258 -1.87 -5.87 4.54
C GLY A 258 -2.50 -5.32 5.81
N ARG A 259 -1.64 -4.88 6.74
CA ARG A 259 -2.01 -4.46 8.10
C ARG A 259 -1.63 -3.01 8.32
N GLY A 260 -2.51 -2.25 8.96
CA GLY A 260 -2.26 -0.84 9.25
C GLY A 260 -1.52 -0.63 10.57
N PHE A 261 -1.66 0.52 11.20
CA PHE A 261 -2.29 1.74 10.65
C PHE A 261 -1.45 2.35 9.52
N THR A 262 -1.96 3.39 8.87
CA THR A 262 -1.12 4.19 7.96
C THR A 262 0.01 4.87 8.74
N THR A 263 1.04 5.39 8.07
CA THR A 263 2.12 6.15 8.73
C THR A 263 1.64 7.41 9.44
N ASN A 264 0.46 7.93 9.05
CA ASN A 264 -0.22 9.05 9.69
C ASN A 264 -1.20 8.63 10.80
N GLY A 265 -1.28 7.33 11.12
CA GLY A 265 -2.17 6.81 12.16
C GLY A 265 -3.63 6.65 11.72
N TRP A 266 -3.96 6.84 10.43
CA TRP A 266 -5.30 6.52 9.95
C TRP A 266 -5.58 5.03 10.08
N ILE A 267 -6.78 4.71 10.57
CA ILE A 267 -7.27 3.34 10.70
C ILE A 267 -7.50 2.77 9.31
N LYS A 268 -6.66 1.81 8.93
CA LYS A 268 -6.76 0.97 7.75
C LYS A 268 -6.33 -0.46 8.13
N PRO A 269 -6.89 -1.52 7.52
CA PRO A 269 -8.10 -1.50 6.70
C PRO A 269 -9.28 -0.88 7.46
N ASP A 270 -10.29 -0.38 6.74
CA ASP A 270 -11.53 0.08 7.39
C ASP A 270 -12.30 -1.14 7.92
N LEU A 271 -12.33 -2.23 7.16
CA LEU A 271 -12.96 -3.50 7.50
C LEU A 271 -12.32 -4.65 6.69
N VAL A 272 -12.69 -5.89 6.98
CA VAL A 272 -12.28 -7.06 6.19
C VAL A 272 -13.47 -7.77 5.54
N ALA A 273 -13.26 -8.39 4.39
CA ALA A 273 -14.26 -9.20 3.69
C ALA A 273 -13.69 -10.57 3.30
N PRO A 274 -14.54 -11.55 2.92
CA PRO A 274 -14.07 -12.85 2.47
C PRO A 274 -13.03 -12.71 1.36
N GLY A 275 -11.87 -13.32 1.51
CA GLY A 275 -10.79 -13.22 0.54
C GLY A 275 -9.93 -14.46 0.42
N VAL A 276 -10.37 -15.60 0.97
CA VAL A 276 -9.68 -16.89 0.87
C VAL A 276 -10.67 -17.93 0.35
N GLY A 277 -10.25 -18.72 -0.63
CA GLY A 277 -11.05 -19.79 -1.22
C GLY A 277 -12.28 -19.28 -1.98
N VAL A 278 -12.28 -18.05 -2.48
CA VAL A 278 -13.47 -17.46 -3.10
C VAL A 278 -13.61 -17.92 -4.54
N PHE A 279 -14.72 -18.61 -4.83
CA PHE A 279 -15.07 -19.08 -6.17
C PHE A 279 -15.80 -17.99 -6.97
N GLY A 280 -15.39 -17.76 -8.22
CA GLY A 280 -15.98 -16.74 -9.07
C GLY A 280 -15.56 -16.82 -10.53
N ALA A 281 -15.98 -15.83 -11.32
CA ALA A 281 -15.64 -15.75 -12.74
C ALA A 281 -14.14 -15.49 -12.94
N GLY A 282 -13.53 -16.30 -13.80
CA GLY A 282 -12.16 -16.15 -14.29
C GLY A 282 -12.10 -15.83 -15.79
N PRO A 283 -10.89 -15.71 -16.34
CA PRO A 283 -10.69 -15.53 -17.77
C PRO A 283 -11.29 -16.67 -18.61
N ASN A 284 -11.49 -16.42 -19.90
CA ASN A 284 -11.89 -17.45 -20.89
C ASN A 284 -13.20 -18.18 -20.56
N ASN A 285 -14.19 -17.48 -19.99
CA ASN A 285 -15.50 -18.03 -19.58
C ASN A 285 -15.38 -19.21 -18.59
N GLN A 286 -14.32 -19.26 -17.78
CA GLN A 286 -14.13 -20.29 -16.76
C GLN A 286 -14.46 -19.74 -15.38
N PHE A 287 -14.74 -20.64 -14.45
CA PHE A 287 -14.74 -20.29 -13.04
C PHE A 287 -13.40 -20.66 -12.41
N THR A 288 -12.97 -19.87 -11.43
CA THR A 288 -11.73 -20.08 -10.69
C THR A 288 -11.93 -19.76 -9.23
N THR A 289 -11.08 -20.33 -8.39
CA THR A 289 -10.93 -19.92 -6.99
C THR A 289 -9.73 -18.99 -6.88
N ARG A 290 -9.84 -17.92 -6.09
CA ARG A 290 -8.75 -16.95 -5.86
C ARG A 290 -8.69 -16.53 -4.39
N ASP A 291 -7.48 -16.19 -3.97
CA ASP A 291 -7.16 -15.64 -2.67
C ASP A 291 -6.62 -14.21 -2.82
N GLY A 292 -6.84 -13.38 -1.80
CA GLY A 292 -6.23 -12.05 -1.68
C GLY A 292 -7.21 -10.93 -1.37
N THR A 293 -6.63 -9.79 -0.99
CA THR A 293 -7.39 -8.58 -0.65
C THR A 293 -8.13 -7.96 -1.85
N SER A 294 -7.67 -8.23 -3.07
CA SER A 294 -8.37 -7.82 -4.31
C SER A 294 -9.75 -8.47 -4.45
N VAL A 295 -9.88 -9.73 -4.03
CA VAL A 295 -11.15 -10.46 -3.99
C VAL A 295 -12.07 -9.88 -2.92
N ALA A 296 -11.53 -9.63 -1.72
CA ALA A 296 -12.27 -9.02 -0.62
C ALA A 296 -12.80 -7.62 -1.00
N ALA A 297 -11.98 -6.81 -1.67
CA ALA A 297 -12.38 -5.51 -2.20
C ALA A 297 -13.49 -5.62 -3.25
N ALA A 298 -13.46 -6.63 -4.12
CA ALA A 298 -14.52 -6.86 -5.12
C ALA A 298 -15.86 -7.22 -4.47
N ILE A 299 -15.87 -8.07 -3.44
CA ILE A 299 -17.07 -8.41 -2.67
C ILE A 299 -17.65 -7.14 -2.01
N THR A 300 -16.81 -6.36 -1.34
CA THR A 300 -17.23 -5.11 -0.70
C THR A 300 -17.74 -4.09 -1.75
N ALA A 301 -17.14 -4.01 -2.94
CA ALA A 301 -17.63 -3.17 -4.02
C ALA A 301 -19.04 -3.57 -4.50
N GLY A 302 -19.34 -4.87 -4.55
CA GLY A 302 -20.69 -5.37 -4.81
C GLY A 302 -21.68 -4.94 -3.71
N ALA A 303 -21.29 -5.05 -2.45
CA ALA A 303 -22.11 -4.60 -1.32
C ALA A 303 -22.42 -3.09 -1.38
N VAL A 304 -21.39 -2.27 -1.70
CA VAL A 304 -21.54 -0.82 -1.91
C VAL A 304 -22.48 -0.52 -3.09
N ALA A 305 -22.41 -1.28 -4.17
CA ALA A 305 -23.29 -1.09 -5.32
C ALA A 305 -24.78 -1.29 -4.95
N LEU A 306 -25.09 -2.28 -4.11
CA LEU A 306 -26.46 -2.50 -3.59
C LEU A 306 -26.93 -1.33 -2.72
N MET A 307 -26.05 -0.79 -1.88
CA MET A 307 -26.38 0.39 -1.06
C MET A 307 -26.64 1.63 -1.93
N LEU A 308 -25.86 1.85 -2.99
CA LEU A 308 -26.07 2.95 -3.93
C LEU A 308 -27.34 2.75 -4.78
N GLU A 309 -27.69 1.51 -5.13
CA GLU A 309 -28.96 1.21 -5.78
C GLU A 309 -30.13 1.63 -4.89
N TRP A 310 -30.13 1.19 -3.63
CA TRP A 310 -31.19 1.56 -2.69
C TRP A 310 -31.24 3.07 -2.44
N GLY A 311 -30.09 3.71 -2.20
CA GLY A 311 -30.02 5.14 -1.90
C GLY A 311 -30.36 6.01 -3.11
N ILE A 312 -29.57 5.90 -4.17
CA ILE A 312 -29.65 6.84 -5.30
C ILE A 312 -30.65 6.38 -6.34
N VAL A 313 -30.56 5.13 -6.79
CA VAL A 313 -31.37 4.64 -7.94
C VAL A 313 -32.85 4.52 -7.56
N ARG A 314 -33.15 4.04 -6.34
CA ARG A 314 -34.52 3.95 -5.82
C ARG A 314 -34.99 5.21 -5.10
N GLY A 315 -34.14 6.24 -5.00
CA GLY A 315 -34.52 7.57 -4.49
C GLY A 315 -34.66 7.69 -2.97
N ASN A 316 -34.21 6.70 -2.17
CA ASN A 316 -34.33 6.76 -0.71
C ASN A 316 -33.32 7.74 -0.06
N TYR A 317 -32.12 7.87 -0.64
CA TYR A 317 -31.11 8.83 -0.21
C TYR A 317 -30.13 9.19 -1.36
N THR A 318 -30.47 10.22 -2.12
CA THR A 318 -29.80 10.57 -3.39
C THR A 318 -28.45 11.29 -3.25
N ALA A 319 -28.14 11.81 -2.07
CA ALA A 319 -26.91 12.56 -1.80
C ALA A 319 -25.79 11.73 -1.15
N ILE A 320 -25.99 10.42 -0.99
CA ILE A 320 -25.08 9.51 -0.25
C ILE A 320 -23.63 9.58 -0.77
N THR A 321 -22.69 9.69 0.16
CA THR A 321 -21.25 9.83 -0.09
C THR A 321 -20.46 8.57 0.28
N SER A 322 -19.20 8.48 -0.17
CA SER A 322 -18.28 7.38 0.21
C SER A 322 -18.07 7.30 1.72
N ILE A 323 -17.98 8.44 2.42
CA ILE A 323 -17.78 8.48 3.88
C ILE A 323 -19.00 7.93 4.61
N GLU A 324 -20.22 8.28 4.17
CA GLU A 324 -21.45 7.77 4.77
C GLU A 324 -21.57 6.26 4.60
N ILE A 325 -21.36 5.75 3.38
CA ILE A 325 -21.37 4.30 3.12
C ILE A 325 -20.31 3.60 3.97
N LYS A 326 -19.09 4.11 3.99
CA LYS A 326 -18.01 3.59 4.83
C LYS A 326 -18.46 3.49 6.29
N ASN A 327 -18.99 4.57 6.85
CA ASN A 327 -19.39 4.62 8.26
C ASN A 327 -20.55 3.65 8.57
N VAL A 328 -21.48 3.48 7.63
CA VAL A 328 -22.57 2.52 7.75
C VAL A 328 -22.04 1.09 7.75
N LEU A 329 -21.15 0.74 6.82
CA LEU A 329 -20.50 -0.57 6.79
C LEU A 329 -19.66 -0.83 8.05
N ILE A 330 -18.95 0.18 8.55
CA ILE A 330 -18.19 0.12 9.80
C ILE A 330 -19.12 -0.14 11.00
N ARG A 331 -20.24 0.58 11.11
CA ARG A 331 -21.17 0.41 12.24
C ARG A 331 -21.75 -1.01 12.28
N GLY A 332 -22.22 -1.49 11.12
CA GLY A 332 -22.80 -2.82 10.97
C GLY A 332 -21.78 -3.96 10.96
N ALA A 333 -20.47 -3.68 10.93
CA ALA A 333 -19.44 -4.72 10.86
C ALA A 333 -19.52 -5.71 12.03
N ALA A 334 -19.42 -7.00 11.70
CA ALA A 334 -19.42 -8.09 12.68
C ALA A 334 -18.08 -8.13 13.44
N ARG A 335 -18.16 -8.09 14.77
CA ARG A 335 -17.00 -8.03 15.68
C ARG A 335 -16.94 -9.26 16.58
N ASP A 336 -15.73 -9.74 16.85
CA ASP A 336 -15.49 -10.76 17.87
C ASP A 336 -15.32 -10.09 19.23
N SER A 337 -16.13 -10.48 20.22
CA SER A 337 -16.07 -9.91 21.58
C SER A 337 -14.72 -10.14 22.28
N LYS A 338 -13.89 -11.07 21.78
CA LYS A 338 -12.56 -11.36 22.32
C LYS A 338 -11.45 -10.46 21.72
N ARG A 339 -11.78 -9.62 20.73
CA ARG A 339 -10.85 -8.70 20.07
C ARG A 339 -11.17 -7.26 20.44
N THR A 340 -10.13 -6.44 20.52
CA THR A 340 -10.25 -4.99 20.65
C THR A 340 -10.33 -4.38 19.26
N TYR A 341 -11.31 -3.52 19.02
CA TYR A 341 -11.46 -2.79 17.77
C TYR A 341 -11.33 -1.27 18.00
N PRO A 342 -10.78 -0.52 17.04
CA PRO A 342 -10.19 -1.00 15.80
C PRO A 342 -8.81 -1.64 16.03
N ASP A 343 -8.43 -2.58 15.17
CA ASP A 343 -7.07 -3.16 15.15
C ASP A 343 -6.44 -3.10 13.75
N GLN A 344 -5.12 -3.31 13.68
CA GLN A 344 -4.32 -3.21 12.46
C GLN A 344 -4.70 -4.22 11.37
N ALA A 345 -5.28 -5.36 11.73
CA ALA A 345 -5.58 -6.46 10.83
C ALA A 345 -7.05 -6.47 10.38
N PHE A 346 -8.00 -6.33 11.30
CA PHE A 346 -9.44 -6.38 11.01
C PHE A 346 -10.07 -5.00 10.80
N GLY A 347 -9.35 -3.92 11.07
CA GLY A 347 -9.95 -2.59 11.07
C GLY A 347 -11.06 -2.52 12.10
N TRP A 348 -12.28 -2.25 11.65
CA TRP A 348 -13.47 -2.20 12.50
C TRP A 348 -14.27 -3.51 12.58
N GLY A 349 -13.89 -4.56 11.86
CA GLY A 349 -14.57 -5.85 11.86
C GLY A 349 -14.77 -6.45 10.47
N ARG A 350 -15.56 -7.53 10.41
CA ARG A 350 -15.91 -8.22 9.17
C ARG A 350 -17.12 -7.57 8.52
N LEU A 351 -17.11 -7.45 7.20
CA LEU A 351 -18.23 -6.95 6.41
C LEU A 351 -19.51 -7.75 6.71
N ASP A 352 -20.55 -7.04 7.17
CA ASP A 352 -21.90 -7.55 7.29
C ASP A 352 -22.85 -6.56 6.61
N LEU A 353 -23.16 -6.81 5.34
CA LEU A 353 -24.03 -5.94 4.56
C LEU A 353 -25.46 -5.92 5.11
N TYR A 354 -25.94 -7.03 5.64
CA TYR A 354 -27.31 -7.12 6.14
C TYR A 354 -27.47 -6.21 7.35
N GLN A 355 -26.61 -6.36 8.36
CA GLN A 355 -26.64 -5.50 9.54
C GLN A 355 -26.39 -4.04 9.19
N ALA A 356 -25.42 -3.76 8.32
CA ALA A 356 -25.15 -2.40 7.87
C ALA A 356 -26.36 -1.76 7.18
N PHE A 357 -27.10 -2.53 6.38
CA PHE A 357 -28.30 -2.05 5.69
C PHE A 357 -29.49 -1.87 6.63
N GLU A 358 -29.68 -2.75 7.61
CA GLU A 358 -30.69 -2.58 8.67
C GLU A 358 -30.47 -1.28 9.44
N ASP A 359 -29.24 -1.03 9.91
CA ASP A 359 -28.89 0.21 10.63
C ASP A 359 -29.07 1.47 9.75
N PHE A 360 -28.94 1.31 8.44
CA PHE A 360 -29.05 2.41 7.48
C PHE A 360 -30.49 2.78 7.12
N ARG A 361 -31.36 1.77 6.96
CA ARG A 361 -32.75 1.96 6.53
C ARG A 361 -33.69 2.36 7.66
N ILE A 362 -33.30 2.13 8.92
CA ILE A 362 -34.09 2.54 10.10
C ILE A 362 -33.83 4.03 10.37
N ARG A 363 -34.44 4.89 9.55
CA ARG A 363 -34.67 6.31 9.83
C ARG A 363 -35.98 6.77 9.22
#